data_AF-A0A8S3XMS5-F1
#
_entry.id   AF-A0A8S3XMS5-F1
#
_cell.length_a   1.000
_cell.length_b   1.000
_cell.length_c   1.000
_cell.angle_alpha   90.00
_cell.angle_beta   90.00
_cell.angle_gamma   90.00
#
_symmetry.space_group_name_H-M   'P 1'
#
loop_
_entity.id
_entity.type
_entity.pdbx_description
1 polymer ?
#
loop_
_entity_poly.entity_id
_entity_poly.type
_entity_poly.pdbx_seq_one_letter_code
_entity_poly.pdbx_strand_id
1 'polypeptide(L)'
;MQIVDNEYRELKLDVSVSNLLSTSSSTSETFMVDKFWSEVSQICDANSKPKYGNLSPFVKQMTIPPLSNAKVERISSDINRIKNQDKNRFNNKNVAAIIHGKEELRQLEGGCSRFDSDRSMIKLMDLKQLYDNVTQHEDEEA
;
A
#
# COMPACT_ATOMS: atom_id res chain seq x y z
N MET A 1 20.79 13.58 14.92
CA MET A 1 21.45 13.58 13.59
C MET A 1 22.85 12.96 13.65
N GLN A 2 23.70 13.33 14.62
CA GLN A 2 25.06 12.75 14.76
C GLN A 2 25.10 11.23 14.97
N ILE A 3 24.13 10.66 15.70
CA ILE A 3 24.03 9.21 15.93
C ILE A 3 23.76 8.43 14.63
N VAL A 4 22.87 8.95 13.78
CA VAL A 4 22.54 8.35 12.47
C VAL A 4 23.73 8.39 11.52
N ASP A 5 24.51 9.48 11.52
CA ASP A 5 25.73 9.59 10.72
C ASP A 5 26.80 8.57 11.17
N ASN A 6 26.95 8.38 12.48
CA ASN A 6 27.87 7.39 13.03
C ASN A 6 27.46 5.96 12.62
N GLU A 7 26.19 5.60 12.81
CA GLU A 7 25.66 4.29 12.38
C GLU A 7 25.83 4.08 10.87
N TYR A 8 25.63 5.12 10.05
CA TYR A 8 25.82 5.05 8.60
C TYR A 8 27.29 4.82 8.18
N ARG A 9 28.24 5.41 8.91
CA ARG A 9 29.68 5.18 8.67
C ARG A 9 30.08 3.74 9.01
N GLU A 10 29.56 3.21 10.11
CA GLU A 10 29.82 1.83 10.54
C GLU A 10 29.18 0.79 9.60
N LEU A 11 28.01 1.10 9.04
CA LEU A 11 27.30 0.24 8.09
C LEU A 11 28.17 -0.20 6.90
N LYS A 12 29.00 0.71 6.37
CA LYS A 12 29.86 0.44 5.20
C LYS A 12 31.00 -0.53 5.50
N LEU A 13 31.39 -0.65 6.76
CA LEU A 13 32.49 -1.49 7.21
C LEU A 13 31.98 -2.85 7.70
N ASP A 14 30.67 -3.03 7.78
CA ASP A 14 30.06 -4.23 8.33
C ASP A 14 30.02 -5.36 7.29
N VAL A 15 30.66 -6.47 7.65
CA VAL A 15 30.70 -7.69 6.85
C VAL A 15 29.31 -8.29 6.70
N SER A 16 28.47 -8.20 7.74
CA SER A 16 27.09 -8.70 7.70
C SER A 16 26.27 -7.97 6.64
N VAL A 17 26.43 -6.65 6.53
CA VAL A 17 25.73 -5.84 5.52
C VAL A 17 26.25 -6.12 4.12
N SER A 18 27.57 -6.29 3.97
CA SER A 18 28.21 -6.64 2.69
C SER A 18 27.76 -8.00 2.17
N ASN A 19 27.52 -8.96 3.07
CA ASN A 19 26.96 -10.26 2.74
C ASN A 19 25.51 -10.14 2.25
N LEU A 20 24.67 -9.33 2.89
CA LEU A 20 23.28 -9.09 2.45
C LEU A 20 23.24 -8.53 1.01
N LEU A 21 24.12 -7.57 0.70
CA LEU A 21 24.24 -7.00 -0.65
C LEU A 21 24.69 -8.03 -1.69
N SER A 22 25.62 -8.92 -1.30
CA SER A 22 26.15 -9.97 -2.18
C SER A 22 25.14 -11.09 -2.44
N THR A 23 24.37 -11.48 -1.41
CA THR A 23 23.28 -12.45 -1.53
C THR A 23 22.16 -11.94 -2.43
N SER A 24 21.76 -10.68 -2.28
CA SER A 24 20.71 -10.06 -3.12
C SER A 24 21.12 -9.89 -4.60
N SER A 25 22.42 -9.81 -4.89
CA SER A 25 22.95 -9.69 -6.26
C SER A 25 23.02 -11.04 -7.01
N SER A 26 22.95 -12.16 -6.29
CA SER A 26 23.09 -13.52 -6.86
C SER A 26 21.77 -14.08 -7.37
N THR A 27 20.63 -13.58 -6.88
CA THR A 27 19.29 -13.88 -7.37
C THR A 27 18.89 -12.80 -8.38
N SER A 28 18.42 -13.18 -9.56
CA SER A 28 17.87 -12.28 -10.59
C SER A 28 16.53 -11.63 -10.17
N GLU A 29 16.40 -11.27 -8.89
CA GLU A 29 15.27 -10.56 -8.33
C GLU A 29 15.59 -9.07 -8.25
N THR A 30 14.62 -8.23 -8.59
CA THR A 30 14.75 -6.78 -8.47
C THR A 30 15.11 -6.42 -7.03
N PHE A 31 16.19 -5.66 -6.83
CA PHE A 31 16.63 -5.24 -5.50
C PHE A 31 15.52 -4.45 -4.78
N MET A 32 14.92 -5.05 -3.75
CA MET A 32 13.88 -4.42 -2.95
C MET A 32 14.51 -3.68 -1.76
N VAL A 33 14.59 -2.35 -1.87
CA VAL A 33 15.14 -1.46 -0.83
C VAL A 33 14.48 -1.71 0.54
N ASP A 34 13.18 -1.95 0.57
CA ASP A 34 12.43 -2.20 1.81
C ASP A 34 12.82 -3.52 2.49
N LYS A 35 13.11 -4.56 1.69
CA LYS A 35 13.56 -5.87 2.19
C LYS A 35 14.97 -5.75 2.77
N PHE A 36 15.86 -5.06 2.05
CA PHE A 36 17.22 -4.78 2.53
C PHE A 36 17.22 -4.06 3.88
N TRP A 37 16.49 -2.95 4.03
CA TRP A 37 16.44 -2.23 5.30
C TRP A 37 15.69 -2.99 6.40
N SER A 38 14.84 -3.95 6.04
CA SER A 38 14.23 -4.87 6.99
C SER A 38 15.24 -5.89 7.54
N GLU A 39 16.11 -6.43 6.71
CA GLU A 39 17.19 -7.33 7.13
C GLU A 39 18.25 -6.59 7.95
N VAL A 40 18.64 -5.37 7.54
CA VAL A 40 19.57 -4.52 8.31
C VAL A 40 19.03 -4.22 9.72
N SER A 41 17.71 -4.03 9.86
CA SER A 41 17.10 -3.79 11.18
C SER A 41 17.13 -4.99 12.12
N GLN A 42 17.39 -6.20 11.61
CA GLN A 42 17.52 -7.42 12.40
C GLN A 42 18.96 -7.70 12.85
N ILE A 43 19.94 -6.93 12.39
CA ILE A 43 21.34 -7.09 12.79
C ILE A 43 21.50 -6.64 14.24
N CYS A 44 21.92 -7.57 15.10
CA CYS A 44 22.18 -7.32 16.51
C CYS A 44 23.69 -7.21 16.81
N ASP A 45 24.02 -6.44 17.84
CA ASP A 45 25.34 -6.40 18.44
C ASP A 45 25.60 -7.63 19.33
N ALA A 46 26.81 -7.71 19.90
CA ALA A 46 27.19 -8.79 20.83
C ALA A 46 26.33 -8.82 22.11
N ASN A 47 25.61 -7.74 22.41
CA ASN A 47 24.69 -7.63 23.55
C ASN A 47 23.22 -7.91 23.15
N SER A 48 22.98 -8.46 21.95
CA SER A 48 21.64 -8.71 21.40
C SER A 48 20.76 -7.46 21.23
N LYS A 49 21.37 -6.28 21.13
CA LYS A 49 20.67 -5.02 20.84
C LYS A 49 20.75 -4.71 19.34
N PRO A 50 19.73 -4.07 18.75
CA PRO A 50 19.76 -3.70 17.33
C PRO A 50 20.92 -2.74 17.07
N LYS A 51 21.84 -3.15 16.18
CA LYS A 51 23.06 -2.40 15.86
C LYS A 51 22.75 -1.09 15.11
N TYR A 52 21.74 -1.12 14.24
CA TYR A 52 21.28 0.02 13.44
C TYR A 52 19.89 0.53 13.90
N GLY A 53 19.72 0.62 15.22
CA GLY A 53 18.43 0.94 15.85
C GLY A 53 17.88 2.32 15.50
N ASN A 54 18.72 3.27 15.10
CA ASN A 54 18.28 4.63 14.71
C ASN A 54 18.26 4.81 13.19
N LEU A 55 19.26 4.26 12.49
CA LEU A 55 19.42 4.39 11.05
C LEU A 55 18.34 3.63 10.27
N SER A 56 18.06 2.37 10.63
CA SER A 56 17.06 1.57 9.91
C SER A 56 15.65 2.18 9.92
N PRO A 57 15.07 2.59 11.07
CA PRO A 57 13.75 3.23 11.06
C PRO A 57 13.78 4.59 10.37
N PHE A 58 14.86 5.35 10.48
CA PHE A 58 15.03 6.63 9.78
C PHE A 58 14.96 6.46 8.25
N VAL A 59 15.72 5.51 7.70
CA VAL A 59 15.72 5.28 6.24
C VAL A 59 14.39 4.69 5.77
N LYS A 60 13.79 3.75 6.53
CA LYS A 60 12.44 3.24 6.22
C LYS A 60 11.41 4.36 6.16
N GLN A 61 11.48 5.34 7.05
CA GLN A 61 10.58 6.49 7.01
C GLN A 61 10.84 7.41 5.81
N MET A 62 12.11 7.56 5.38
CA MET A 62 12.46 8.31 4.18
C MET A 62 12.04 7.62 2.87
N THR A 63 11.82 6.31 2.86
CA THR A 63 11.38 5.57 1.66
C THR A 63 9.86 5.48 1.50
N ILE A 64 9.08 5.82 2.53
CA ILE A 64 7.61 5.85 2.48
C ILE A 64 7.05 6.89 1.49
N PRO A 65 7.57 8.13 1.42
CA PRO A 65 7.03 9.13 0.52
C PRO A 65 7.15 8.67 -0.94
N PRO A 66 6.10 8.85 -1.76
CA PRO A 66 6.22 8.62 -3.19
C PRO A 66 7.23 9.63 -3.76
N LEU A 67 8.43 9.16 -4.10
CA LEU A 67 9.51 9.98 -4.67
C LEU A 67 9.14 10.62 -6.02
N SER A 68 7.97 10.29 -6.59
CA SER A 68 7.53 10.78 -7.90
C SER A 68 6.11 11.33 -7.86
N ASN A 69 5.98 12.56 -8.36
CA ASN A 69 4.69 13.21 -8.61
C ASN A 69 3.78 12.38 -9.52
N ALA A 70 4.34 11.52 -10.38
CA ALA A 70 3.56 10.66 -11.27
C ALA A 70 2.63 9.69 -10.51
N LYS A 71 3.00 9.27 -9.29
CA LYS A 71 2.12 8.43 -8.45
C LYS A 71 0.92 9.25 -7.94
N VAL A 72 1.16 10.48 -7.52
CA VAL A 72 0.12 11.41 -7.07
C VAL A 72 -0.79 11.78 -8.24
N GLU A 73 -0.21 12.07 -9.41
CA GLU A 73 -0.95 12.36 -10.65
C GLU A 73 -1.82 11.17 -11.09
N ARG A 74 -1.34 9.94 -10.93
CA ARG A 74 -2.13 8.73 -11.22
C ARG A 74 -3.36 8.63 -10.30
N ILE A 75 -3.18 8.86 -8.99
CA ILE A 75 -4.29 8.86 -8.03
C ILE A 75 -5.26 10.02 -8.33
N SER A 76 -4.74 11.21 -8.66
CA SER A 76 -5.52 12.37 -9.06
C SER A 76 -6.35 12.12 -10.33
N SER A 77 -5.77 11.44 -11.31
CA SER A 77 -6.46 11.00 -12.53
C SER A 77 -7.57 9.98 -12.20
N ASP A 78 -7.29 9.01 -11.33
CA ASP A 78 -8.30 8.06 -10.84
C ASP A 78 -9.47 8.77 -10.11
N ILE A 79 -9.18 9.78 -9.28
CA ILE A 79 -10.19 10.62 -8.62
C ILE A 79 -11.02 11.39 -9.65
N ASN A 80 -10.38 12.04 -10.62
CA ASN A 80 -11.07 12.78 -11.67
C ASN A 80 -11.98 11.86 -12.49
N ARG A 81 -11.57 10.62 -12.75
CA ARG A 81 -12.39 9.63 -13.44
C ARG A 81 -13.62 9.22 -12.63
N ILE A 82 -13.49 9.06 -11.32
CA ILE A 82 -14.60 8.70 -10.42
C ILE A 82 -15.58 9.87 -10.28
N LYS A 83 -15.05 11.10 -10.15
CA LYS A 83 -15.81 12.32 -9.82
C LYS A 83 -16.31 13.09 -11.04
N ASN A 84 -16.08 12.59 -12.28
CA ASN A 84 -16.26 13.38 -13.50
C ASN A 84 -17.55 14.22 -13.46
N GLN A 85 -17.37 15.55 -13.56
CA GLN A 85 -18.18 16.58 -12.87
C GLN A 85 -19.68 16.58 -13.17
N ASP A 86 -20.11 16.01 -14.29
CA ASP A 86 -21.51 16.09 -14.74
C ASP A 86 -22.32 14.79 -14.54
N LYS A 87 -21.68 13.66 -14.18
CA LYS A 87 -22.36 12.34 -14.18
C LYS A 87 -22.40 11.64 -12.83
N ASN A 88 -21.46 11.91 -11.91
CA ASN A 88 -21.38 11.24 -10.61
C ASN A 88 -21.18 12.25 -9.47
N ARG A 89 -22.26 12.60 -8.75
CA ARG A 89 -22.19 13.38 -7.50
C ARG A 89 -21.78 12.50 -6.31
N PHE A 90 -20.61 11.86 -6.40
CA PHE A 90 -20.09 11.11 -5.25
C PHE A 90 -19.56 12.08 -4.19
N ASN A 91 -19.99 11.88 -2.95
CA ASN A 91 -19.37 12.54 -1.81
C ASN A 91 -17.93 12.02 -1.62
N ASN A 92 -17.10 12.74 -0.88
CA ASN A 92 -15.70 12.36 -0.68
C ASN A 92 -15.55 10.99 0.01
N LYS A 93 -16.51 10.58 0.85
CA LYS A 93 -16.49 9.26 1.52
C LYS A 93 -16.62 8.13 0.50
N ASN A 94 -17.51 8.26 -0.47
CA ASN A 94 -17.75 7.29 -1.53
C ASN A 94 -16.54 7.21 -2.47
N VAL A 95 -15.97 8.36 -2.84
CA VAL A 95 -14.74 8.40 -3.66
C VAL A 95 -13.59 7.70 -2.94
N ALA A 96 -13.39 7.97 -1.65
CA ALA A 96 -12.37 7.31 -0.83
C ALA A 96 -12.60 5.79 -0.78
N ALA A 97 -13.83 5.34 -0.48
CA ALA A 97 -14.17 3.92 -0.43
C ALA A 97 -13.89 3.20 -1.77
N ILE A 98 -14.24 3.82 -2.90
CA ILE A 98 -13.96 3.26 -4.23
C ILE A 98 -12.45 3.15 -4.48
N ILE A 99 -11.67 4.15 -4.09
CA ILE A 99 -10.21 4.12 -4.26
C ILE A 99 -9.60 3.03 -3.38
N HIS A 100 -10.03 2.92 -2.12
CA HIS A 100 -9.59 1.86 -1.21
C HIS A 100 -9.90 0.47 -1.79
N GLY A 101 -11.13 0.21 -2.22
CA GLY A 101 -11.50 -1.08 -2.82
C GLY A 101 -10.71 -1.41 -4.09
N LYS A 102 -10.43 -0.40 -4.93
CA LYS A 102 -9.57 -0.59 -6.12
C LYS A 102 -8.13 -0.96 -5.75
N GLU A 103 -7.60 -0.38 -4.67
CA GLU A 103 -6.23 -0.66 -4.23
C GLU A 103 -6.11 -2.02 -3.53
N GLU A 104 -7.08 -2.39 -2.69
CA GLU A 104 -7.15 -3.72 -2.09
C GLU A 104 -7.20 -4.82 -3.17
N LEU A 105 -7.99 -4.60 -4.22
CA LEU A 105 -8.06 -5.53 -5.34
C LEU A 105 -6.78 -5.58 -6.17
N ARG A 106 -5.99 -4.51 -6.21
CA ARG A 106 -4.65 -4.51 -6.84
C ARG A 106 -3.62 -5.29 -6.00
N GLN A 107 -3.78 -5.30 -4.69
CA GLN A 107 -2.88 -6.01 -3.77
C GLN A 107 -3.18 -7.51 -3.68
N LEU A 108 -4.39 -7.94 -4.03
CA LEU A 108 -4.77 -9.35 -4.10
C LEU A 108 -4.03 -10.07 -5.25
N GLU A 109 -3.36 -11.18 -4.95
CA GLU A 109 -2.68 -11.99 -5.97
C GLU A 109 -3.66 -12.49 -7.05
N GLY A 110 -3.56 -11.96 -8.26
CA GLY A 110 -4.44 -12.28 -9.39
C GLY A 110 -5.63 -11.32 -9.58
N GLY A 111 -5.76 -10.31 -8.72
CA GLY A 111 -6.72 -9.21 -8.86
C GLY A 111 -8.17 -9.64 -9.11
N CYS A 112 -8.86 -8.95 -10.02
CA CYS A 112 -10.24 -9.27 -10.40
C CYS A 112 -10.41 -10.67 -11.00
N SER A 113 -9.35 -11.24 -11.58
CA SER A 113 -9.42 -12.52 -12.30
C SER A 113 -9.55 -13.73 -11.38
N ARG A 114 -9.23 -13.57 -10.09
CA ARG A 114 -9.37 -14.60 -9.05
C ARG A 114 -10.38 -14.22 -7.98
N PHE A 115 -11.18 -13.19 -8.22
CA PHE A 115 -12.22 -12.79 -7.28
C PHE A 115 -13.29 -13.89 -7.22
N ASP A 116 -13.30 -14.63 -6.12
CA ASP A 116 -14.27 -15.68 -5.86
C ASP A 116 -15.41 -15.09 -5.03
N SER A 117 -16.54 -14.83 -5.67
CA SER A 117 -17.68 -14.22 -5.02
C SER A 117 -18.33 -15.21 -4.05
N ASP A 118 -18.46 -14.83 -2.78
CA ASP A 118 -19.21 -15.63 -1.83
C ASP A 118 -20.71 -15.66 -2.19
N ARG A 119 -21.41 -16.76 -1.88
CA ARG A 119 -22.85 -16.89 -2.10
C ARG A 119 -23.65 -15.81 -1.36
N SER A 120 -23.12 -15.28 -0.27
CA SER A 120 -23.73 -14.13 0.42
C SER A 120 -23.71 -12.86 -0.43
N MET A 121 -22.63 -12.58 -1.15
CA MET A 121 -22.53 -11.44 -2.08
C MET A 121 -23.47 -11.59 -3.28
N ILE A 122 -23.64 -12.81 -3.79
CA ILE A 122 -24.56 -13.07 -4.90
C ILE A 122 -26.01 -12.81 -4.47
N LYS A 123 -26.39 -13.22 -3.25
CA LYS A 123 -27.74 -12.96 -2.71
C LYS A 123 -28.04 -11.47 -2.55
N LEU A 124 -27.02 -10.66 -2.23
CA LEU A 124 -27.15 -9.20 -2.17
C LEU A 124 -27.39 -8.55 -3.55
N MET A 125 -27.11 -9.28 -4.64
CA MET A 125 -27.40 -8.87 -6.01
C MET A 125 -28.76 -9.38 -6.50
N ASP A 126 -29.55 -10.07 -5.67
CA ASP A 126 -30.91 -10.44 -6.04
C ASP A 126 -31.76 -9.17 -6.18
N LEU A 127 -32.50 -9.09 -7.30
CA LEU A 127 -33.35 -7.98 -7.70
C LEU A 127 -34.26 -7.47 -6.57
N LYS A 128 -34.72 -8.37 -5.70
CA LYS A 128 -35.54 -8.03 -4.53
C LYS A 128 -34.79 -7.14 -3.55
N GLN A 129 -33.58 -7.52 -3.14
CA GLN A 129 -32.78 -6.72 -2.20
C GLN A 129 -32.26 -5.41 -2.80
N LEU A 130 -32.01 -5.37 -4.12
CA LEU A 130 -31.50 -4.18 -4.81
C LEU A 130 -32.56 -3.08 -4.99
N TYR A 131 -33.81 -3.44 -5.25
CA TYR A 131 -34.86 -2.49 -5.64
C TYR A 131 -36.01 -2.34 -4.63
N ASP A 132 -36.07 -3.13 -3.56
CA ASP A 132 -37.12 -3.02 -2.54
C ASP A 132 -37.16 -1.65 -1.84
N ASN A 133 -36.07 -0.86 -1.89
CA ASN A 133 -36.00 0.47 -1.29
C ASN A 133 -36.42 1.62 -2.24
N VAL A 134 -36.73 1.32 -3.51
CA VAL A 134 -37.13 2.36 -4.48
C VAL A 134 -38.65 2.59 -4.45
N THR A 135 -39.42 1.56 -4.13
CA THR A 135 -40.89 1.62 -4.07
C THR A 135 -41.45 2.35 -2.84
N GLN A 136 -40.64 2.70 -1.85
CA GLN A 136 -41.13 3.41 -0.64
C GLN A 136 -41.10 4.94 -0.75
N HIS A 137 -40.51 5.51 -1.82
CA HIS A 137 -40.38 6.97 -1.98
C HIS A 137 -41.42 7.58 -2.93
N GLU A 138 -42.20 6.78 -3.66
CA GLU A 138 -43.22 7.29 -4.60
C GLU A 138 -44.62 7.45 -3.95
N ASP A 139 -44.83 6.95 -2.73
CA ASP A 139 -46.15 6.96 -2.05
C ASP A 139 -46.33 8.10 -1.03
N GLU A 140 -45.36 9.00 -0.84
CA GLU A 140 -45.45 10.15 0.09
C GLU A 140 -45.78 11.50 -0.57
N GLU A 141 -45.97 11.56 -1.90
CA GLU A 141 -46.35 12.79 -2.64
C GLU A 141 -47.71 12.71 -3.35
N ALA A 142 -48.74 12.15 -2.68
CA ALA A 142 -50.14 12.21 -3.16
C ALA A 142 -51.07 12.94 -2.18
#